data_AF-A0A372QCF4-F1
#
_entry.id   AF-A0A372QCF4-F1
#
_cell.length_a   1.000
_cell.length_b   1.000
_cell.length_c   1.000
_cell.angle_alpha   90.00
_cell.angle_beta   90.00
_cell.angle_gamma   90.00
#
_symmetry.space_group_name_H-M   'P 1'
#
loop_
_entity.id
_entity.type
_entity.pdbx_description
1 polymer ?
#
loop_
_entity_poly.entity_id
_entity_poly.type
_entity_poly.pdbx_seq_one_letter_code
_entity_poly.pdbx_strand_id
1 'polypeptide(L)'
;FLLRAHVLLWSGDTPGLTKLMYLTGHNSYKGCRFCDIRGIYLNHVYFPTKPPMEKENEYERYDPENLPLRTHKQFKDRIFQLNQANSKRERKELETEFGIYDS
;
A
#
# COMPACT_ATOMS: atom_id res chain seq x y z
N PHE A 1 0.50 -16.02 -16.68
CA PHE A 1 0.15 -14.96 -15.70
C PHE A 1 -0.60 -15.62 -14.56
N LEU A 2 -0.12 -15.50 -13.32
CA LEU A 2 -0.77 -16.08 -12.14
C LEU A 2 -1.40 -14.93 -11.34
N LEU A 3 -2.73 -14.80 -11.40
CA LEU A 3 -3.47 -13.79 -10.66
C LEU A 3 -3.86 -14.36 -9.29
N ARG A 4 -3.26 -13.83 -8.22
CA ARG A 4 -3.66 -14.12 -6.84
C ARG A 4 -4.57 -13.01 -6.36
N ALA A 5 -5.87 -13.26 -6.39
CA ALA A 5 -6.88 -12.34 -5.89
C ALA A 5 -7.45 -12.87 -4.57
N HIS A 6 -7.33 -12.10 -3.50
CA HIS A 6 -8.03 -12.36 -2.25
C HIS A 6 -9.28 -11.48 -2.21
N VAL A 7 -10.47 -12.08 -2.22
CA VAL A 7 -11.73 -11.34 -2.17
C VAL A 7 -11.95 -10.84 -0.74
N LEU A 8 -11.94 -9.52 -0.56
CA LEU A 8 -12.07 -8.87 0.75
C LEU A 8 -13.51 -8.48 1.08
N LEU A 9 -14.27 -8.12 0.06
CA LEU A 9 -15.70 -7.81 0.12
C LEU A 9 -16.27 -7.93 -1.30
N TRP A 10 -17.49 -8.44 -1.41
CA TRP A 10 -18.15 -8.71 -2.69
C TRP A 10 -18.99 -7.51 -3.21
N SER A 11 -19.40 -6.59 -2.33
CA SER A 11 -20.33 -5.50 -2.64
C SER A 11 -19.87 -4.15 -2.08
N GLY A 12 -18.84 -3.56 -2.68
CA GLY A 12 -18.42 -2.19 -2.42
C GLY A 12 -17.75 -1.59 -3.65
N ASP A 13 -18.05 -0.34 -3.96
CA ASP A 13 -17.31 0.42 -4.97
C ASP A 13 -15.88 0.71 -4.47
N THR A 14 -14.91 0.77 -5.38
CA THR A 14 -13.48 0.99 -5.05
C THR A 14 -13.24 2.19 -4.10
N PRO A 15 -13.95 3.33 -4.22
CA PRO A 15 -13.87 4.43 -3.26
C PRO A 15 -14.40 4.08 -1.85
N GLY A 16 -15.52 3.38 -1.75
CA GLY A 16 -16.09 2.93 -0.47
C GLY A 16 -15.19 1.94 0.26
N LEU A 17 -14.56 1.02 -0.48
CA LEU A 17 -13.58 0.07 0.05
C LEU A 17 -12.31 0.76 0.55
N THR A 18 -11.84 1.79 -0.15
CA THR A 18 -10.66 2.58 0.22
C THR A 18 -10.89 3.32 1.55
N LYS A 19 -12.09 3.88 1.76
CA LYS A 19 -12.52 4.49 3.03
C LYS A 19 -12.66 3.48 4.16
N LEU A 20 -13.32 2.35 3.89
CA LEU A 20 -13.50 1.30 4.89
C LEU A 20 -12.17 0.69 5.35
N MET A 21 -11.18 0.62 4.46
CA MET A 21 -9.89 0.01 4.73
C MET A 21 -8.79 1.00 5.16
N TYR A 22 -9.10 2.29 5.27
CA TYR A 22 -8.15 3.35 5.63
C TYR A 22 -6.94 3.41 4.69
N LEU A 23 -7.11 3.18 3.40
CA LEU A 23 -6.00 3.17 2.42
C LEU A 23 -5.95 4.45 1.60
N THR A 24 -4.76 4.93 1.23
CA THR A 24 -4.56 6.21 0.52
C THR A 24 -5.09 6.25 -0.93
N GLY A 25 -5.67 5.15 -1.43
CA GLY A 25 -6.45 5.12 -2.66
C GLY A 25 -5.63 4.94 -3.95
N HIS A 26 -6.21 5.38 -5.06
CA HIS A 26 -5.63 5.22 -6.40
C HIS A 26 -4.34 6.04 -6.55
N ASN A 27 -3.30 5.46 -7.17
CA ASN A 27 -1.93 6.00 -7.27
C ASN A 27 -1.15 6.11 -5.94
N SER A 28 -1.53 5.38 -4.90
CA SER A 28 -0.69 5.18 -3.72
C SER A 28 0.47 4.22 -4.01
N TYR A 29 1.64 4.47 -3.42
CA TYR A 29 2.78 3.54 -3.44
C TYR A 29 2.57 2.29 -2.56
N LYS A 30 1.55 2.30 -1.69
CA LYS A 30 1.19 1.20 -0.80
C LYS A 30 -0.34 1.03 -0.81
N GLY A 31 -0.82 0.26 -1.77
CA GLY A 31 -2.26 0.07 -1.99
C GLY A 31 -2.88 -1.17 -1.33
N CYS A 32 -2.09 -2.01 -0.66
CA CYS A 32 -2.58 -3.27 -0.10
C CYS A 32 -2.71 -3.21 1.42
N ARG A 33 -3.82 -3.75 1.94
CA ARG A 33 -4.04 -3.91 3.39
C ARG A 33 -3.22 -5.06 4.00
N PHE A 34 -2.93 -6.10 3.20
CA PHE A 34 -2.38 -7.37 3.68
C PHE A 34 -0.89 -7.54 3.43
N CYS A 35 -0.31 -6.76 2.51
CA CYS A 35 1.11 -6.82 2.23
C CYS A 35 1.69 -5.42 2.04
N ASP A 36 2.98 -5.29 2.31
CA ASP A 36 3.78 -4.10 2.14
C ASP A 36 4.51 -4.08 0.78
N ILE A 37 3.92 -4.67 -0.26
CA ILE A 37 4.44 -4.52 -1.62
C ILE A 37 4.48 -3.03 -2.00
N ARG A 38 5.63 -2.57 -2.51
CA ARG A 38 5.77 -1.18 -2.98
C ARG A 38 5.42 -1.08 -4.46
N GLY A 39 4.59 -0.10 -4.79
CA GLY A 39 4.30 0.24 -6.18
C GLY A 39 5.47 0.96 -6.86
N ILE A 40 5.57 0.79 -8.18
CA ILE A 40 6.51 1.46 -9.06
C ILE A 40 5.74 2.48 -9.90
N TYR A 41 6.24 3.71 -9.97
CA TYR A 41 5.64 4.74 -10.82
C TYR A 41 6.16 4.64 -12.26
N LEU A 42 5.25 4.46 -13.21
CA LEU A 42 5.45 4.50 -14.66
C LEU A 42 4.21 5.13 -15.31
N ASN A 43 4.09 6.47 -15.30
CA ASN A 43 2.86 7.25 -15.61
C ASN A 43 1.71 7.03 -14.61
N HIS A 44 1.49 5.79 -14.18
CA HIS A 44 0.64 5.39 -13.06
C HIS A 44 1.42 4.50 -12.10
N VAL A 45 0.92 4.34 -10.86
CA VAL A 45 1.55 3.43 -9.90
C VAL A 45 1.06 1.99 -10.14
N TYR A 46 2.01 1.07 -10.38
CA TYR A 46 1.74 -0.36 -10.57
C TYR A 46 2.45 -1.19 -9.50
N PHE A 47 1.96 -2.39 -9.21
CA PHE A 47 2.54 -3.29 -8.19
C PHE A 47 3.11 -4.56 -8.83
N PRO A 48 4.21 -4.49 -9.60
CA PRO A 48 4.80 -5.67 -10.19
C PRO A 48 5.63 -6.45 -9.15
N THR A 49 5.68 -7.77 -9.29
CA THR A 49 6.57 -8.63 -8.49
C THR A 49 8.00 -8.59 -9.00
N LYS A 50 8.20 -8.29 -10.29
CA LYS A 50 9.52 -8.01 -10.87
C LYS A 50 9.55 -6.58 -11.40
N PRO A 51 10.50 -5.74 -10.98
CA PRO A 51 10.63 -4.41 -11.56
C PRO A 51 10.96 -4.47 -13.07
N PRO A 52 10.57 -3.44 -13.84
CA PRO A 52 11.05 -3.26 -15.21
C PRO A 52 12.58 -3.19 -15.23
N MET A 53 13.20 -3.63 -16.33
CA MET A 53 14.68 -3.62 -16.48
C MET A 53 15.30 -2.25 -16.17
N GLU A 54 14.67 -1.18 -16.62
CA GLU A 54 15.12 0.20 -16.39
C GLU A 54 15.19 0.60 -14.90
N LYS A 55 14.46 -0.11 -14.03
CA LYS A 55 14.30 0.18 -12.60
C LYS A 55 14.72 -0.98 -11.70
N GLU A 56 15.43 -1.97 -12.23
CA GLU A 56 15.78 -3.20 -11.51
C GLU A 56 16.71 -2.95 -10.31
N ASN A 57 17.51 -1.87 -10.35
CA ASN A 57 18.38 -1.46 -9.24
C ASN A 57 17.68 -0.54 -8.21
N GLU A 58 16.50 -0.01 -8.52
CA GLU A 58 15.78 0.94 -7.67
C GLU A 58 14.70 0.29 -6.80
N TYR A 59 14.21 -0.89 -7.20
CA TYR A 59 13.08 -1.55 -6.56
C TYR A 59 13.37 -3.02 -6.28
N GLU A 60 12.82 -3.49 -5.17
CA GLU A 60 12.91 -4.89 -4.78
C GLU A 60 12.13 -5.80 -5.74
N ARG A 61 12.67 -6.99 -5.97
CA ARG A 61 11.94 -8.10 -6.57
C ARG A 61 11.23 -8.89 -5.49
N TYR A 62 9.93 -9.09 -5.65
CA TYR A 62 9.09 -9.84 -4.74
C TYR A 62 8.85 -11.27 -5.24
N ASP A 63 8.92 -12.23 -4.34
CA ASP A 63 8.44 -13.59 -4.58
C ASP A 63 6.90 -13.62 -4.41
N PRO A 64 6.13 -13.99 -5.44
CA PRO A 64 4.67 -14.10 -5.34
C PRO A 64 4.16 -15.08 -4.27
N GLU A 65 4.99 -16.04 -3.85
CA GLU A 65 4.68 -16.99 -2.77
C GLU A 65 5.01 -16.45 -1.38
N ASN A 66 5.88 -15.46 -1.30
CA ASN A 66 6.43 -14.93 -0.06
C ASN A 66 6.47 -13.39 -0.07
N LEU A 67 5.30 -12.81 -0.27
CA LEU A 67 5.13 -11.34 -0.23
C LEU A 67 5.38 -10.82 1.19
N PRO A 68 5.92 -9.59 1.34
CA PRO A 68 6.08 -8.98 2.66
C PRO A 68 4.69 -8.72 3.27
N LEU A 69 4.25 -9.57 4.19
CA LEU A 69 2.93 -9.46 4.79
C LEU A 69 2.87 -8.34 5.83
N ARG A 70 1.75 -7.65 5.87
CA ARG A 70 1.43 -6.64 6.87
C ARG A 70 0.63 -7.30 7.99
N THR A 71 1.14 -7.21 9.21
CA THR A 71 0.43 -7.70 10.39
C THR A 71 -0.57 -6.65 10.90
N HIS A 72 -1.62 -7.12 11.59
CA HIS A 72 -2.58 -6.22 12.24
C HIS A 72 -1.93 -5.30 13.28
N LYS A 73 -0.91 -5.79 13.99
CA LYS A 73 -0.14 -4.99 14.95
C LYS A 73 0.57 -3.83 14.25
N GLN A 74 1.32 -4.12 13.18
CA GLN A 74 1.99 -3.07 12.39
C GLN A 74 0.99 -2.05 11.84
N PHE A 75 -0.20 -2.49 11.40
CA PHE A 75 -1.23 -1.58 10.93
C PHE A 75 -1.70 -0.61 12.03
N LYS A 76 -1.97 -1.12 13.24
CA LYS A 76 -2.32 -0.30 14.40
C LYS A 76 -1.20 0.65 14.81
N ASP A 77 0.03 0.17 14.85
CA ASP A 77 1.20 0.98 15.23
C ASP A 77 1.40 2.15 14.24
N ARG A 78 1.17 1.93 12.95
CA ARG A 78 1.22 2.97 11.91
C ARG A 78 0.10 4.01 12.04
N ILE A 79 -1.13 3.60 12.36
CA ILE A 79 -2.22 4.54 12.66
C ILE A 79 -1.88 5.37 13.90
N PHE A 80 -1.30 4.76 14.92
CA PHE A 80 -0.87 5.48 16.10
C PHE A 80 0.22 6.51 15.79
N GLN A 81 1.20 6.18 14.95
CA GLN A 81 2.22 7.12 14.47
C GLN A 81 1.62 8.27 13.66
N LEU A 82 0.65 8.00 12.77
CA LEU A 82 -0.07 9.04 12.03
C LEU A 82 -0.75 10.04 12.95
N ASN A 83 -1.34 9.57 14.04
CA ASN A 83 -2.00 10.41 15.04
C ASN A 83 -1.02 11.20 15.92
N GLN A 84 0.25 10.80 15.98
CA GLN A 84 1.31 11.52 16.70
C GLN A 84 2.07 12.52 15.83
N ALA A 85 1.79 12.61 14.53
CA ALA A 85 2.48 13.51 13.63
C ALA A 85 2.39 14.97 14.14
N ASN A 86 3.53 15.64 14.24
CA ASN A 86 3.65 16.99 14.80
C ASN A 86 3.26 18.08 13.79
N SER A 87 3.10 17.72 12.51
CA SER A 87 2.70 18.65 11.46
C SER A 87 1.87 17.97 10.37
N LYS A 88 1.10 18.79 9.63
CA LYS A 88 0.37 18.33 8.44
C LYS A 88 1.30 17.73 7.38
N ARG A 89 2.53 18.25 7.28
CA ARG A 89 3.53 17.75 6.34
C ARG A 89 4.01 16.36 6.73
N GLU A 90 4.43 16.19 7.98
CA GLU A 90 4.87 14.91 8.53
C GLU A 90 3.77 13.85 8.41
N ARG A 91 2.52 14.22 8.74
CA ARG A 91 1.37 13.33 8.56
C ARG A 91 1.24 12.86 7.10
N LYS A 92 1.33 13.77 6.13
CA LYS A 92 1.22 13.42 4.70
C LYS A 92 2.38 12.54 4.21
N GLU A 93 3.58 12.76 4.72
CA GLU A 93 4.76 11.93 4.44
C GLU A 93 4.52 10.50 4.97
N LEU A 94 4.06 10.36 6.22
CA LEU A 94 3.70 9.07 6.82
C LEU A 94 2.53 8.38 6.11
N GLU A 95 1.49 9.13 5.69
CA GLU A 95 0.36 8.59 4.93
C GLU A 95 0.84 7.97 3.60
N THR A 96 1.77 8.65 2.93
CA THR A 96 2.37 8.18 1.67
C THR A 96 3.25 6.95 1.90
N GLU A 97 4.04 6.94 2.97
CA GLU A 97 4.95 5.84 3.32
C GLU A 97 4.18 4.57 3.71
N PHE A 98 3.17 4.71 4.56
CA PHE A 98 2.39 3.58 5.07
C PHE A 98 1.28 3.14 4.12
N GLY A 99 0.85 4.04 3.24
CA GLY A 99 -0.33 3.83 2.40
C GLY A 99 -1.63 3.87 3.18
N ILE A 100 -1.60 4.36 4.42
CA ILE A 100 -2.74 4.41 5.35
C ILE A 100 -3.09 5.87 5.57
N TYR A 101 -4.37 6.19 5.69
CA TYR A 101 -4.81 7.50 6.16
C TYR A 101 -5.79 7.34 7.30
N ASP A 102 -5.81 8.31 8.21
CA ASP A 102 -6.82 8.41 9.26
C ASP A 102 -7.70 9.63 8.95
N SER A 103 -9.03 9.47 9.00
CA SER A 103 -10.01 10.50 8.61
C SER A 103 -10.31 11.47 9.74
#